data_AF-A0A1Y5PI34-F1
#
_entry.id   AF-A0A1Y5PI34-F1
#
_cell.length_a   1.000
_cell.length_b   1.000
_cell.length_c   1.000
_cell.angle_alpha   90.00
_cell.angle_beta   90.00
_cell.angle_gamma   90.00
#
_symmetry.space_group_name_H-M   'P 1'
#
loop_
_entity.id
_entity.type
_entity.pdbx_description
1 polymer ?
#
loop_
_entity_poly.entity_id
_entity_poly.type
_entity_poly.pdbx_seq_one_letter_code
_entity_poly.pdbx_strand_id
1 'polypeptide(L)'
;MKSTFPIGLRLTWWRVILAFLVTVALLGAGTHLWHGPVALAVPITVAVLLDAALLITWRQETLAALAWGRVRRRDADTTVDSPVSSHRPRWTTDELAIRGDDFEALAVVAVDGPSHSPSVLDQHRVHSGVLLPVKVVARAVQQFDVRLAGIDIHSVGRRRAGEDHHHYAATYSGVIADYGAVGERSTWCVLRMRGGDNAGALAARDSVAATLAACARRLAVELGAHGCPSRLVDAAELAELDTAIAGPLARGAHAQWSGLVHPAGAATNYWVSPQDITTETLDRLWAPDTDATMTSIQLRPQAGGTVSVGMLVRYCTAGLLKEPPLRGLNPLSGQQEQALRATLLEPAVPELQLPHRALSTGEKLRAPIGATGILIGTTAKHHPMLVPLGNARPGRHASVTVAGELALLFQIARRAAATGYRVAVVSSRPEHWRAALAPGLRVVREVPDELPDNGRAMMVVYDHTGTTGNHPTAAVTVRAVNPGTASVADVHLEQDSNSTAVIRTAEFRYRLHIDVQSERNDIAAAARRVA
;
A
#
# COMPACT_ATOMS: atom_id res chain seq x y z
N MET A 1 9.32 4.33 -26.94
CA MET A 1 8.54 3.30 -27.67
C MET A 1 7.26 3.95 -28.16
N LYS A 2 6.86 3.68 -29.42
CA LYS A 2 5.63 4.21 -30.04
C LYS A 2 4.44 3.84 -29.16
N SER A 3 3.49 4.75 -28.97
CA SER A 3 2.22 4.43 -28.32
C SER A 3 1.65 3.19 -28.98
N THR A 4 1.55 2.09 -28.24
CA THR A 4 0.81 0.94 -28.73
C THR A 4 -0.61 1.44 -28.91
N PHE A 5 -1.04 1.57 -30.18
CA PHE A 5 -2.39 1.98 -30.48
C PHE A 5 -3.33 1.08 -29.67
N PRO A 6 -4.36 1.64 -29.03
CA PRO A 6 -5.23 0.87 -28.13
C PRO A 6 -6.00 -0.22 -28.86
N ILE A 7 -6.01 -0.23 -30.19
CA ILE A 7 -6.74 -1.15 -31.04
C ILE A 7 -5.78 -2.23 -31.55
N GLY A 8 -6.16 -3.50 -31.37
CA GLY A 8 -5.43 -4.66 -31.90
C GLY A 8 -6.40 -5.74 -32.39
N LEU A 9 -5.86 -6.85 -32.89
CA LEU A 9 -6.63 -8.03 -33.32
C LEU A 9 -6.20 -9.25 -32.51
N ARG A 10 -7.14 -9.98 -31.91
CA ARG A 10 -6.87 -11.31 -31.31
C ARG A 10 -7.41 -12.41 -32.22
N LEU A 11 -6.53 -12.88 -33.09
CA LEU A 11 -6.77 -13.97 -34.02
C LEU A 11 -6.32 -15.29 -33.40
N THR A 12 -7.18 -15.92 -32.60
CA THR A 12 -7.02 -17.34 -32.28
C THR A 12 -7.84 -18.16 -33.27
N TRP A 13 -7.34 -19.32 -33.69
CA TRP A 13 -8.03 -20.19 -34.66
C TRP A 13 -9.47 -20.48 -34.27
N TRP A 14 -9.72 -20.76 -33.00
CA TRP A 14 -11.08 -20.94 -32.46
C TRP A 14 -12.00 -19.74 -32.70
N ARG A 15 -11.51 -18.51 -32.49
CA ARG A 15 -12.31 -17.30 -32.66
C ARG A 15 -12.57 -16.98 -34.12
N VAL A 16 -11.61 -17.27 -35.01
CA VAL A 16 -11.82 -17.15 -36.45
C VAL A 16 -12.88 -18.14 -36.93
N ILE A 17 -12.85 -19.37 -36.42
CA ILE A 17 -13.89 -20.38 -36.71
C ILE A 17 -15.25 -19.92 -36.17
N LEU A 18 -15.31 -19.42 -34.94
CA LEU A 18 -16.56 -18.93 -34.35
C LEU A 18 -17.14 -17.74 -35.13
N ALA A 19 -16.30 -16.75 -35.48
CA ALA A 19 -16.69 -15.63 -36.33
C ALA A 19 -17.27 -16.13 -37.65
N PHE A 20 -16.54 -17.00 -38.36
CA PHE A 20 -16.99 -17.59 -39.62
C PHE A 20 -18.35 -18.32 -39.49
N LEU A 21 -18.53 -19.12 -38.43
CA LEU A 21 -19.81 -19.80 -38.18
C LEU A 21 -20.96 -18.81 -37.93
N VAL A 22 -20.71 -17.73 -37.19
CA VAL A 22 -21.69 -16.66 -36.93
C VAL A 22 -22.05 -15.93 -38.22
N THR A 23 -21.07 -15.58 -39.06
CA THR A 23 -21.29 -14.95 -40.36
C THR A 23 -22.19 -15.84 -41.24
N VAL A 24 -21.86 -17.13 -41.36
CA VAL A 24 -22.60 -18.09 -42.20
C VAL A 24 -24.04 -18.28 -41.68
N ALA A 25 -24.22 -18.39 -40.36
CA ALA A 25 -25.54 -18.54 -39.76
C ALA A 25 -26.43 -17.29 -39.99
N LEU A 26 -25.87 -16.08 -39.84
CA LEU A 26 -26.59 -14.82 -40.06
C LEU A 26 -26.97 -14.63 -41.52
N LEU A 27 -26.06 -14.95 -42.45
CA LEU A 27 -26.33 -14.90 -43.89
C LEU A 27 -27.44 -15.89 -44.26
N GLY A 28 -27.36 -17.14 -43.80
CA GLY A 28 -28.37 -18.16 -44.08
C GLY A 28 -29.75 -17.78 -43.55
N ALA A 29 -29.83 -17.30 -42.29
CA ALA A 29 -31.09 -16.84 -41.69
C ALA A 29 -31.66 -15.62 -42.43
N GLY A 30 -30.82 -14.63 -42.73
CA GLY A 30 -31.25 -13.40 -43.41
C GLY A 30 -31.81 -13.65 -44.81
N THR A 31 -31.20 -14.56 -45.57
CA THR A 31 -31.69 -14.97 -46.90
C THR A 31 -33.00 -15.74 -46.87
N HIS A 32 -33.33 -16.40 -45.76
CA HIS A 32 -34.56 -17.18 -45.63
C HIS A 32 -35.75 -16.33 -45.12
N LEU A 33 -35.47 -15.28 -44.34
CA LEU A 33 -36.50 -14.46 -43.70
C LEU A 33 -36.97 -13.27 -44.55
N TRP A 34 -36.12 -12.71 -45.40
CA TRP A 34 -36.43 -11.49 -46.18
C TRP A 34 -36.15 -11.66 -47.68
N HIS A 35 -36.97 -11.01 -48.52
CA HIS A 35 -36.81 -10.98 -49.98
C HIS A 35 -36.52 -9.54 -50.44
N GLY A 36 -35.50 -9.36 -51.28
CA GLY A 36 -35.07 -8.06 -51.84
C GLY A 36 -33.66 -7.62 -51.40
N PRO A 37 -33.14 -6.49 -51.92
CA PRO A 37 -31.76 -6.04 -51.66
C PRO A 37 -31.45 -5.76 -50.18
N VAL A 38 -32.46 -5.47 -49.37
CA VAL A 38 -32.34 -5.27 -47.91
C VAL A 38 -32.03 -6.59 -47.17
N ALA A 39 -32.42 -7.73 -47.75
CA ALA A 39 -32.21 -9.07 -47.17
C ALA A 39 -30.73 -9.48 -47.08
N LEU A 40 -29.85 -8.86 -47.87
CA LEU A 40 -28.40 -9.09 -47.82
C LEU A 40 -27.67 -8.00 -47.05
N ALA A 41 -28.07 -6.73 -47.19
CA ALA A 41 -27.39 -5.61 -46.57
C ALA A 41 -27.42 -5.67 -45.03
N VAL A 42 -28.57 -6.00 -44.44
CA VAL A 42 -28.71 -6.04 -42.97
C VAL A 42 -27.92 -7.18 -42.34
N PRO A 43 -28.03 -8.46 -42.79
CA PRO A 43 -27.25 -9.55 -42.21
C PRO A 43 -25.75 -9.39 -42.41
N ILE A 44 -25.31 -8.87 -43.57
CA ILE A 44 -23.89 -8.56 -43.81
C ILE A 44 -23.40 -7.51 -42.81
N THR A 45 -24.16 -6.42 -42.63
CA THR A 45 -23.78 -5.36 -41.69
C THR A 45 -23.71 -5.89 -40.26
N VAL A 46 -24.69 -6.70 -39.83
CA VAL A 46 -24.72 -7.31 -38.49
C VAL A 46 -23.58 -8.30 -38.32
N ALA A 47 -23.30 -9.15 -39.31
CA ALA A 47 -22.20 -10.10 -39.27
C ALA A 47 -20.84 -9.38 -39.18
N VAL A 48 -20.62 -8.35 -40.01
CA VAL A 48 -19.41 -7.52 -39.95
C VAL A 48 -19.25 -6.86 -38.59
N LEU A 49 -20.32 -6.32 -37.99
CA LEU A 49 -20.27 -5.73 -36.65
C LEU A 49 -19.97 -6.77 -35.55
N LEU A 50 -20.52 -7.98 -35.64
CA LEU A 50 -20.26 -9.06 -34.69
C LEU A 50 -18.85 -9.61 -34.83
N ASP A 51 -18.37 -9.83 -36.04
CA ASP A 51 -17.00 -10.25 -36.34
C ASP A 51 -16.01 -9.19 -35.87
N ALA A 52 -16.29 -7.91 -36.13
CA ALA A 52 -15.53 -6.80 -35.59
C ALA A 52 -15.56 -6.81 -34.04
N ALA A 53 -16.70 -7.03 -33.41
CA ALA A 53 -16.80 -7.08 -31.96
C ALA A 53 -16.02 -8.27 -31.34
N LEU A 54 -15.96 -9.40 -32.05
CA LEU A 54 -15.29 -10.62 -31.60
C LEU A 54 -13.77 -10.58 -31.81
N LEU A 55 -13.32 -9.98 -32.91
CA LEU A 55 -11.93 -10.01 -33.37
C LEU A 55 -11.16 -8.75 -32.99
N ILE A 56 -11.81 -7.58 -33.03
CA ILE A 56 -11.19 -6.31 -32.63
C ILE A 56 -11.07 -6.28 -31.11
N THR A 57 -9.86 -6.01 -30.68
CA THR A 57 -9.52 -5.81 -29.27
C THR A 57 -9.26 -4.35 -28.99
N TRP A 58 -9.79 -3.88 -27.88
CA TRP A 58 -9.37 -2.64 -27.25
C TRP A 58 -8.56 -3.00 -26.00
N ARG A 59 -7.28 -2.64 -25.99
CA ARG A 59 -6.33 -2.84 -24.87
C ARG A 59 -6.17 -4.30 -24.43
N GLN A 60 -6.22 -5.27 -25.37
CA GLN A 60 -6.13 -6.73 -25.14
C GLN A 60 -7.46 -7.42 -24.79
N GLU A 61 -8.53 -6.66 -24.53
CA GLU A 61 -9.89 -7.20 -24.37
C GLU A 61 -10.71 -7.05 -25.65
N THR A 62 -11.60 -8.00 -25.96
CA THR A 62 -12.46 -7.88 -27.15
C THR A 62 -13.57 -6.87 -26.92
N LEU A 63 -13.99 -6.18 -27.99
CA LEU A 63 -15.13 -5.27 -27.90
C LEU A 63 -16.41 -5.98 -27.43
N ALA A 64 -16.60 -7.24 -27.79
CA ALA A 64 -17.71 -8.06 -27.29
C ALA A 64 -17.64 -8.29 -25.76
N ALA A 65 -16.45 -8.60 -25.22
CA ALA A 65 -16.28 -8.78 -23.78
C ALA A 65 -16.52 -7.47 -23.02
N LEU A 66 -16.03 -6.34 -23.55
CA LEU A 66 -16.25 -5.01 -23.00
C LEU A 66 -17.72 -4.58 -23.06
N ALA A 67 -18.41 -4.85 -24.17
CA ALA A 67 -19.84 -4.58 -24.32
C ALA A 67 -20.68 -5.42 -23.36
N TRP A 68 -20.37 -6.72 -23.25
CA TRP A 68 -21.02 -7.62 -22.31
C TRP A 68 -20.80 -7.19 -20.84
N GLY A 69 -19.56 -6.81 -20.49
CA GLY A 69 -19.21 -6.28 -19.18
C GLY A 69 -19.84 -4.92 -18.88
N ARG A 70 -20.25 -4.15 -19.91
CA ARG A 70 -21.00 -2.90 -19.72
C ARG A 70 -22.49 -3.16 -19.44
N VAL A 71 -23.04 -4.24 -19.99
CA VAL A 71 -24.45 -4.64 -19.81
C VAL A 71 -24.65 -5.38 -18.49
N ARG A 72 -23.70 -6.21 -18.07
CA ARG A 72 -23.72 -6.87 -16.75
C ARG A 72 -22.98 -6.02 -15.73
N ARG A 73 -23.67 -5.56 -14.68
CA ARG A 73 -22.99 -5.14 -13.45
C ARG A 73 -22.28 -6.38 -12.90
N ARG A 74 -20.95 -6.39 -13.02
CA ARG A 74 -20.12 -7.51 -12.60
C ARG A 74 -19.58 -7.20 -11.21
N ASP A 75 -19.89 -8.07 -10.26
CA ASP A 75 -19.31 -7.99 -8.94
C ASP A 75 -17.80 -8.21 -9.06
N ALA A 76 -17.03 -7.31 -8.46
CA ALA A 76 -15.59 -7.39 -8.48
C ALA A 76 -15.15 -8.47 -7.50
N ASP A 77 -14.58 -9.54 -8.04
CA ASP A 77 -14.17 -10.68 -7.24
C ASP A 77 -12.81 -10.45 -6.58
N THR A 78 -12.82 -10.40 -5.24
CA THR A 78 -11.62 -10.28 -4.41
C THR A 78 -11.16 -11.61 -3.81
N THR A 79 -11.86 -12.72 -4.06
CA THR A 79 -11.52 -14.00 -3.42
C THR A 79 -10.31 -14.67 -4.08
N VAL A 80 -9.48 -15.30 -3.25
CA VAL A 80 -8.34 -16.09 -3.70
C VAL A 80 -8.53 -17.50 -3.18
N ASP A 81 -8.87 -18.43 -4.07
CA ASP A 81 -9.28 -19.79 -3.69
C ASP A 81 -8.11 -20.79 -3.56
N SER A 82 -6.87 -20.30 -3.63
CA SER A 82 -5.68 -21.16 -3.53
C SER A 82 -5.39 -21.58 -2.09
N PRO A 83 -5.06 -22.87 -1.85
CA PRO A 83 -4.79 -23.37 -0.50
C PRO A 83 -3.56 -22.69 0.10
N VAL A 84 -3.58 -22.51 1.42
CA VAL A 84 -2.46 -22.00 2.21
C VAL A 84 -1.95 -23.11 3.10
N SER A 85 -0.66 -23.35 3.05
CA SER A 85 0.05 -24.28 3.92
C SER A 85 1.13 -23.55 4.70
N SER A 86 1.28 -23.88 5.96
CA SER A 86 2.42 -23.40 6.74
C SER A 86 3.62 -24.29 6.49
N HIS A 87 4.73 -23.68 6.07
CA HIS A 87 5.97 -24.37 5.79
C HIS A 87 7.04 -23.95 6.79
N ARG A 88 7.72 -24.94 7.37
CA ARG A 88 8.84 -24.74 8.26
C ARG A 88 10.10 -25.35 7.64
N PRO A 89 11.07 -24.53 7.19
CA PRO A 89 12.33 -25.06 6.67
C PRO A 89 13.07 -25.88 7.73
N ARG A 90 13.87 -26.85 7.29
CA ARG A 90 14.71 -27.63 8.21
C ARG A 90 15.70 -26.72 8.96
N TRP A 91 15.95 -27.04 10.22
CA TRP A 91 16.88 -26.32 11.10
C TRP A 91 16.55 -24.84 11.38
N THR A 92 15.30 -24.42 11.18
CA THR A 92 14.81 -23.12 11.66
C THR A 92 13.57 -23.28 12.54
N THR A 93 13.31 -22.26 13.35
CA THR A 93 12.04 -22.07 14.07
C THR A 93 11.07 -21.19 13.30
N ASP A 94 11.54 -20.51 12.25
CA ASP A 94 10.71 -19.62 11.44
C ASP A 94 9.73 -20.45 10.59
N GLU A 95 8.46 -20.09 10.69
CA GLU A 95 7.38 -20.61 9.87
C GLU A 95 6.98 -19.55 8.84
N LEU A 96 6.62 -19.98 7.63
CA LEU A 96 6.10 -19.08 6.60
C LEU A 96 4.87 -19.67 5.93
N ALA A 97 4.00 -18.82 5.44
CA ALA A 97 2.90 -19.23 4.60
C ALA A 97 3.37 -19.46 3.15
N ILE A 98 3.00 -20.62 2.60
CA ILE A 98 3.06 -20.92 1.18
C ILE A 98 1.64 -21.07 0.67
N ARG A 99 1.26 -20.23 -0.29
CA ARG A 99 -0.02 -20.32 -0.98
C ARG A 99 0.17 -20.94 -2.35
N GLY A 100 -0.71 -21.87 -2.72
CA GLY A 100 -0.69 -22.55 -4.01
C GLY A 100 -0.41 -24.04 -3.88
N ASP A 101 0.03 -24.65 -4.97
CA ASP A 101 0.22 -26.10 -5.11
C ASP A 101 1.66 -26.43 -5.55
N ASP A 102 1.86 -27.66 -6.04
CA ASP A 102 3.16 -28.13 -6.50
C ASP A 102 3.59 -27.53 -7.86
N PHE A 103 2.72 -26.79 -8.55
CA PHE A 103 3.02 -26.18 -9.84
C PHE A 103 3.17 -24.67 -9.75
N GLU A 104 2.36 -24.01 -8.94
CA GLU A 104 2.42 -22.57 -8.71
C GLU A 104 2.38 -22.27 -7.22
N ALA A 105 3.39 -21.56 -6.74
CA ALA A 105 3.51 -21.22 -5.33
C ALA A 105 3.82 -19.74 -5.13
N LEU A 106 3.29 -19.20 -4.03
CA LEU A 106 3.47 -17.83 -3.58
C LEU A 106 3.95 -17.81 -2.13
N ALA A 107 4.93 -16.95 -1.87
CA ALA A 107 5.41 -16.62 -0.53
C ALA A 107 5.54 -15.11 -0.40
N VAL A 108 5.41 -14.61 0.83
CA VAL A 108 5.47 -13.17 1.10
C VAL A 108 6.56 -12.86 2.11
N VAL A 109 7.32 -11.80 1.83
CA VAL A 109 8.30 -11.20 2.74
C VAL A 109 7.79 -9.81 3.13
N ALA A 110 7.52 -9.58 4.41
CA ALA A 110 7.21 -8.25 4.92
C ALA A 110 8.50 -7.42 5.00
N VAL A 111 8.44 -6.19 4.50
CA VAL A 111 9.54 -5.21 4.52
C VAL A 111 9.15 -4.12 5.51
N ASP A 112 9.46 -4.35 6.78
CA ASP A 112 9.08 -3.45 7.88
C ASP A 112 9.90 -2.15 7.81
N GLY A 113 11.21 -2.25 7.55
CA GLY A 113 12.14 -1.12 7.66
C GLY A 113 12.59 -0.86 9.12
N PRO A 114 13.55 0.06 9.34
CA PRO A 114 13.94 0.46 10.67
C PRO A 114 12.88 1.34 11.34
N SER A 115 12.80 1.25 12.66
CA SER A 115 11.82 2.02 13.45
C SER A 115 12.33 3.43 13.72
N HIS A 116 11.41 4.38 13.83
CA HIS A 116 11.69 5.77 14.23
C HIS A 116 12.64 6.54 13.30
N SER A 117 12.80 6.11 12.06
CA SER A 117 13.66 6.80 11.10
C SER A 117 13.01 8.11 10.61
N PRO A 118 13.74 9.24 10.62
CA PRO A 118 13.18 10.53 10.30
C PRO A 118 12.98 10.69 8.79
N SER A 119 11.95 11.46 8.43
CA SER A 119 11.68 11.91 7.07
C SER A 119 11.65 13.43 7.02
N VAL A 120 12.31 14.03 6.03
CA VAL A 120 12.33 15.49 5.85
C VAL A 120 11.60 15.86 4.55
N LEU A 121 10.70 16.83 4.63
CA LEU A 121 10.01 17.39 3.48
C LEU A 121 10.85 18.50 2.86
N ASP A 122 11.34 18.29 1.64
CA ASP A 122 12.15 19.27 0.90
C ASP A 122 11.68 19.32 -0.56
N GLN A 123 11.38 20.51 -1.09
CA GLN A 123 11.03 20.74 -2.50
C GLN A 123 10.01 19.75 -3.11
N HIS A 124 8.87 19.53 -2.44
CA HIS A 124 7.83 18.56 -2.84
C HIS A 124 8.26 17.08 -2.86
N ARG A 125 9.33 16.74 -2.12
CA ARG A 125 9.83 15.38 -1.97
C ARG A 125 9.91 15.00 -0.50
N VAL A 126 9.64 13.73 -0.22
CA VAL A 126 9.92 13.15 1.08
C VAL A 126 11.31 12.52 1.04
N HIS A 127 12.26 13.19 1.66
CA HIS A 127 13.57 12.61 1.93
C HIS A 127 13.47 11.73 3.17
N SER A 128 13.02 10.50 2.98
CA SER A 128 13.03 9.46 4.01
C SER A 128 14.45 8.93 4.22
N GLY A 129 14.82 8.70 5.49
CA GLY A 129 16.02 7.92 5.83
C GLY A 129 15.98 6.48 5.33
N VAL A 130 14.81 5.97 4.91
CA VAL A 130 14.59 4.57 4.55
C VAL A 130 13.83 4.46 3.23
N LEU A 131 14.47 3.86 2.23
CA LEU A 131 13.87 3.53 0.95
C LEU A 131 14.33 2.13 0.50
N LEU A 132 13.38 1.31 0.06
CA LEU A 132 13.64 -0.04 -0.43
C LEU A 132 14.43 0.00 -1.75
N PRO A 133 15.64 -0.58 -1.83
CA PRO A 133 16.37 -0.67 -3.09
C PRO A 133 15.74 -1.70 -4.03
N VAL A 134 14.99 -1.24 -5.03
CA VAL A 134 14.29 -2.11 -6.01
C VAL A 134 15.26 -3.01 -6.76
N LYS A 135 16.50 -2.57 -6.97
CA LYS A 135 17.58 -3.37 -7.57
C LYS A 135 17.87 -4.66 -6.78
N VAL A 136 17.79 -4.62 -5.45
CA VAL A 136 18.04 -5.81 -4.60
C VAL A 136 16.93 -6.84 -4.81
N VAL A 137 15.67 -6.38 -4.81
CA VAL A 137 14.51 -7.24 -5.11
C VAL A 137 14.57 -7.77 -6.55
N ALA A 138 14.95 -6.94 -7.52
CA ALA A 138 15.11 -7.35 -8.91
C ALA A 138 16.16 -8.45 -9.08
N ARG A 139 17.30 -8.36 -8.38
CA ARG A 139 18.29 -9.45 -8.38
C ARG A 139 17.72 -10.75 -7.81
N ALA A 140 16.82 -10.67 -6.83
CA ALA A 140 16.19 -11.84 -6.24
C ALA A 140 15.16 -12.54 -7.16
N VAL A 141 14.83 -11.98 -8.33
CA VAL A 141 14.00 -12.68 -9.34
C VAL A 141 14.74 -13.90 -9.91
N GLN A 142 16.08 -13.83 -10.01
CA GLN A 142 16.93 -14.96 -10.40
C GLN A 142 17.90 -15.27 -9.24
N GLN A 143 17.68 -16.37 -8.55
CA GLN A 143 18.51 -16.78 -7.41
C GLN A 143 19.23 -18.08 -7.71
N PHE A 144 20.51 -17.98 -8.05
CA PHE A 144 21.32 -19.13 -8.43
C PHE A 144 20.63 -19.91 -9.58
N ASP A 145 20.30 -21.18 -9.35
CA ASP A 145 19.62 -22.10 -10.25
C ASP A 145 18.08 -21.97 -10.26
N VAL A 146 17.51 -21.12 -9.39
CA VAL A 146 16.06 -20.87 -9.32
C VAL A 146 15.70 -19.56 -10.01
N ARG A 147 14.69 -19.62 -10.89
CA ARG A 147 14.08 -18.48 -11.57
C ARG A 147 12.64 -18.30 -11.11
N LEU A 148 12.36 -17.19 -10.43
CA LEU A 148 11.01 -16.83 -10.04
C LEU A 148 10.22 -16.32 -11.25
N ALA A 149 8.92 -16.57 -11.26
CA ALA A 149 8.00 -16.04 -12.28
C ALA A 149 7.88 -14.51 -12.18
N GLY A 150 8.07 -13.97 -10.98
CA GLY A 150 8.17 -12.55 -10.71
C GLY A 150 8.20 -12.25 -9.21
N ILE A 151 8.53 -11.01 -8.89
CA ILE A 151 8.36 -10.46 -7.54
C ILE A 151 7.55 -9.18 -7.66
N ASP A 152 6.47 -9.07 -6.88
CA ASP A 152 5.70 -7.83 -6.78
C ASP A 152 5.97 -7.15 -5.44
N ILE A 153 6.29 -5.86 -5.48
CA ILE A 153 6.41 -5.03 -4.28
C ILE A 153 5.07 -4.35 -4.10
N HIS A 154 4.28 -4.81 -3.13
CA HIS A 154 3.02 -4.20 -2.76
C HIS A 154 3.22 -3.28 -1.57
N SER A 155 2.72 -2.05 -1.66
CA SER A 155 2.62 -1.15 -0.52
C SER A 155 1.19 -0.69 -0.40
N VAL A 156 0.61 -0.83 0.79
CA VAL A 156 -0.76 -0.38 1.10
C VAL A 156 -0.66 0.58 2.26
N GLY A 157 -1.40 1.68 2.18
CA GLY A 157 -1.36 2.70 3.23
C GLY A 157 -2.42 3.76 3.06
N ARG A 158 -2.43 4.68 4.02
CA ARG A 158 -3.25 5.89 4.00
C ARG A 158 -2.43 7.08 4.45
N ARG A 159 -2.63 8.21 3.80
CA ARG A 159 -1.93 9.45 4.12
C ARG A 159 -2.40 10.04 5.45
N ARG A 160 -3.71 9.99 5.69
CA ARG A 160 -4.37 10.47 6.90
C ARG A 160 -5.49 9.51 7.34
N ALA A 161 -5.96 9.69 8.57
CA ALA A 161 -7.20 9.09 9.02
C ALA A 161 -8.41 9.69 8.27
N GLY A 162 -9.48 8.91 8.11
CA GLY A 162 -10.75 9.40 7.55
C GLY A 162 -11.37 10.52 8.39
N GLU A 163 -12.27 11.30 7.79
CA GLU A 163 -12.92 12.44 8.47
C GLU A 163 -13.70 12.02 9.72
N ASP A 164 -14.40 10.88 9.65
CA ASP A 164 -15.15 10.30 10.78
C ASP A 164 -14.25 9.87 11.96
N HIS A 165 -12.95 9.67 11.73
CA HIS A 165 -12.00 9.30 12.78
C HIS A 165 -11.53 10.52 13.56
N HIS A 166 -11.08 11.57 12.87
CA HIS A 166 -10.58 12.77 13.51
C HIS A 166 -10.67 14.00 12.60
N HIS A 167 -11.46 15.01 12.97
CA HIS A 167 -11.69 16.22 12.17
C HIS A 167 -10.40 17.00 11.83
N TYR A 168 -9.41 17.02 12.73
CA TYR A 168 -8.09 17.63 12.45
C TYR A 168 -7.31 16.96 11.30
N ALA A 169 -7.68 15.76 10.86
CA ALA A 169 -6.94 15.05 9.82
C ALA A 169 -6.93 15.82 8.48
N ALA A 170 -8.01 16.52 8.12
CA ALA A 170 -8.05 17.38 6.94
C ALA A 170 -7.12 18.61 7.09
N THR A 171 -7.12 19.26 8.25
CA THR A 171 -6.19 20.36 8.55
C THR A 171 -4.74 19.89 8.50
N TYR A 172 -4.44 18.72 9.08
CA TYR A 172 -3.11 18.12 9.07
C TYR A 172 -2.65 17.77 7.65
N SER A 173 -3.55 17.21 6.83
CA SER A 173 -3.34 16.97 5.41
C SER A 173 -2.92 18.24 4.67
N GLY A 174 -3.56 19.38 4.97
CA GLY A 174 -3.21 20.69 4.43
C GLY A 174 -1.84 21.21 4.86
N VAL A 175 -1.42 20.96 6.12
CA VAL A 175 -0.07 21.32 6.60
C VAL A 175 1.01 20.54 5.86
N ILE A 176 0.75 19.26 5.57
CA ILE A 176 1.67 18.41 4.80
C ILE A 176 1.57 18.68 3.28
N ALA A 177 0.55 19.39 2.80
CA ALA A 177 0.37 19.82 1.40
C ALA A 177 0.59 18.67 0.38
N ASP A 178 1.25 18.94 -0.75
CA ASP A 178 1.42 17.96 -1.84
C ASP A 178 2.56 16.96 -1.64
N TYR A 179 3.06 16.81 -0.41
CA TYR A 179 4.10 15.84 -0.10
C TYR A 179 3.49 14.45 0.08
N GLY A 180 4.18 13.42 -0.46
CA GLY A 180 3.87 12.00 -0.28
C GLY A 180 4.12 11.47 1.14
N ALA A 181 3.88 12.30 2.17
CA ALA A 181 4.01 11.89 3.56
C ALA A 181 2.82 11.02 3.93
N VAL A 182 3.08 9.85 4.54
CA VAL A 182 2.07 8.81 4.77
C VAL A 182 1.99 8.49 6.26
N GLY A 183 0.79 8.59 6.82
CA GLY A 183 0.51 8.26 8.22
C GLY A 183 0.69 6.77 8.53
N GLU A 184 0.20 5.89 7.65
CA GLU A 184 0.35 4.44 7.76
C GLU A 184 0.73 3.85 6.40
N ARG A 185 1.81 3.08 6.33
CA ARG A 185 2.16 2.33 5.11
C ARG A 185 2.91 1.06 5.47
N SER A 186 2.40 -0.05 4.96
CA SER A 186 3.02 -1.37 5.06
C SER A 186 3.46 -1.83 3.69
N THR A 187 4.61 -2.50 3.60
CA THR A 187 5.19 -2.95 2.33
C THR A 187 5.58 -4.43 2.40
N TRP A 188 5.31 -5.15 1.32
CA TRP A 188 5.57 -6.57 1.19
C TRP A 188 6.16 -6.87 -0.19
N CYS A 189 7.06 -7.85 -0.24
CA CYS A 189 7.52 -8.48 -1.48
C CYS A 189 6.80 -9.82 -1.63
N VAL A 190 6.07 -9.98 -2.72
CA VAL A 190 5.33 -11.20 -3.09
C VAL A 190 6.12 -11.96 -4.13
N LEU A 191 6.65 -13.11 -3.76
CA LEU A 191 7.44 -13.97 -4.64
C LEU A 191 6.52 -15.02 -5.25
N ARG A 192 6.54 -15.15 -6.58
CA ARG A 192 5.79 -16.19 -7.30
C ARG A 192 6.76 -17.13 -8.01
N MET A 193 6.52 -18.42 -7.90
CA MET A 193 7.32 -19.46 -8.55
C MET A 193 6.42 -20.40 -9.35
N ARG A 194 6.86 -20.73 -10.56
CA ARG A 194 6.28 -21.80 -11.38
C ARG A 194 7.24 -22.99 -11.35
N GLY A 195 6.74 -24.15 -10.95
CA GLY A 195 7.54 -25.38 -10.83
C GLY A 195 8.12 -25.83 -12.17
N GLY A 196 7.34 -25.70 -13.25
CA GLY A 196 7.77 -26.06 -14.61
C GLY A 196 9.03 -25.32 -15.09
N ASP A 197 9.19 -24.05 -14.70
CA ASP A 197 10.36 -23.24 -15.07
C ASP A 197 11.62 -23.63 -14.29
N ASN A 198 11.47 -24.43 -13.24
CA ASN A 198 12.50 -24.73 -12.23
C ASN A 198 12.76 -26.23 -12.05
N ALA A 199 12.32 -27.08 -13.00
CA ALA A 199 12.37 -28.54 -12.85
C ALA A 199 13.76 -29.08 -12.44
N GLY A 200 14.84 -28.57 -13.03
CA GLY A 200 16.21 -28.98 -12.68
C GLY A 200 16.63 -28.60 -11.25
N ALA A 201 16.24 -27.40 -10.79
CA ALA A 201 16.51 -26.95 -9.43
C ALA A 201 15.66 -27.73 -8.40
N LEU A 202 14.41 -28.05 -8.76
CA LEU A 202 13.51 -28.81 -7.90
C LEU A 202 13.93 -30.27 -7.75
N ALA A 203 14.53 -30.88 -8.78
CA ALA A 203 15.03 -32.26 -8.71
C ALA A 203 16.10 -32.47 -7.60
N ALA A 204 16.81 -31.41 -7.22
CA ALA A 204 17.82 -31.44 -6.16
C ALA A 204 17.30 -30.98 -4.78
N ARG A 205 15.99 -30.75 -4.63
CA ARG A 205 15.38 -30.16 -3.42
C ARG A 205 14.13 -30.93 -3.00
N ASP A 206 13.71 -30.72 -1.75
CA ASP A 206 12.59 -31.45 -1.15
C ASP A 206 11.24 -31.14 -1.82
N SER A 207 10.96 -29.88 -2.13
CA SER A 207 9.69 -29.46 -2.75
C SER A 207 9.74 -28.03 -3.32
N VAL A 208 8.68 -27.66 -4.06
CA VAL A 208 8.40 -26.29 -4.51
C VAL A 208 8.33 -25.34 -3.32
N ALA A 209 7.56 -25.70 -2.28
CA ALA A 209 7.44 -24.93 -1.05
C ALA A 209 8.78 -24.69 -0.36
N ALA A 210 9.61 -25.73 -0.20
CA ALA A 210 10.93 -25.61 0.43
C ALA A 210 11.88 -24.72 -0.38
N THR A 211 11.82 -24.82 -1.71
CA THR A 211 12.64 -24.00 -2.62
C THR A 211 12.24 -22.53 -2.55
N LEU A 212 10.93 -22.24 -2.59
CA LEU A 212 10.42 -20.88 -2.49
C LEU A 212 10.67 -20.28 -1.11
N ALA A 213 10.53 -21.05 -0.03
CA ALA A 213 10.88 -20.63 1.32
C ALA A 213 12.35 -20.22 1.46
N ALA A 214 13.26 -20.99 0.86
CA ALA A 214 14.68 -20.63 0.83
C ALA A 214 14.91 -19.31 0.05
N CYS A 215 14.20 -19.11 -1.06
CA CYS A 215 14.28 -17.86 -1.83
C CYS A 215 13.75 -16.64 -1.07
N ALA A 216 12.64 -16.80 -0.36
CA ALA A 216 12.05 -15.75 0.48
C ALA A 216 12.97 -15.38 1.65
N ARG A 217 13.56 -16.39 2.32
CA ARG A 217 14.50 -16.17 3.42
C ARG A 217 15.76 -15.43 2.96
N ARG A 218 16.32 -15.80 1.81
CA ARG A 218 17.47 -15.10 1.22
C ARG A 218 17.15 -13.65 0.90
N LEU A 219 15.97 -13.38 0.32
CA LEU A 219 15.53 -12.00 0.08
C LEU A 219 15.41 -11.22 1.39
N ALA A 220 14.81 -11.79 2.43
CA ALA A 220 14.67 -11.12 3.72
C ALA A 220 16.03 -10.76 4.35
N VAL A 221 16.99 -11.69 4.33
CA VAL A 221 18.36 -11.48 4.83
C VAL A 221 19.08 -10.40 4.01
N GLU A 222 19.00 -10.47 2.68
CA GLU A 222 19.64 -9.49 1.80
C GLU A 222 19.04 -8.10 2.02
N LEU A 223 17.72 -7.96 2.09
CA LEU A 223 17.07 -6.69 2.39
C LEU A 223 17.49 -6.12 3.76
N GLY A 224 17.60 -6.98 4.78
CA GLY A 224 18.13 -6.61 6.08
C GLY A 224 19.55 -6.05 6.01
N ALA A 225 20.42 -6.67 5.21
CA ALA A 225 21.79 -6.19 4.98
C ALA A 225 21.85 -4.82 4.28
N HIS A 226 20.80 -4.43 3.54
CA HIS A 226 20.67 -3.10 2.91
C HIS A 226 19.83 -2.12 3.76
N GLY A 227 19.71 -2.35 5.06
CA GLY A 227 19.03 -1.43 5.99
C GLY A 227 17.50 -1.46 5.89
N CYS A 228 16.93 -2.51 5.30
CA CYS A 228 15.50 -2.75 5.25
C CYS A 228 15.16 -4.05 6.02
N PRO A 229 15.11 -4.01 7.38
CA PRO A 229 14.64 -5.13 8.17
C PRO A 229 13.39 -5.77 7.57
N SER A 230 13.48 -7.07 7.31
CA SER A 230 12.48 -7.83 6.57
C SER A 230 12.31 -9.20 7.21
N ARG A 231 11.11 -9.78 7.08
CA ARG A 231 10.74 -11.03 7.74
C ARG A 231 9.80 -11.85 6.87
N LEU A 232 9.75 -13.14 7.15
CA LEU A 232 8.77 -14.03 6.55
C LEU A 232 7.39 -13.75 7.13
N VAL A 233 6.36 -13.97 6.32
CA VAL A 233 4.94 -13.79 6.69
C VAL A 233 4.35 -15.15 7.01
N ASP A 234 3.69 -15.28 8.15
CA ASP A 234 2.98 -16.49 8.56
C ASP A 234 1.56 -16.56 7.96
N ALA A 235 0.82 -17.65 8.22
CA ALA A 235 -0.50 -17.86 7.64
C ALA A 235 -1.56 -16.86 8.14
N ALA A 236 -1.48 -16.42 9.40
CA ALA A 236 -2.41 -15.46 9.97
C ALA A 236 -2.18 -14.07 9.38
N GLU A 237 -0.92 -13.66 9.30
CA GLU A 237 -0.52 -12.40 8.67
C GLU A 237 -0.80 -12.37 7.17
N LEU A 238 -0.72 -13.51 6.48
CA LEU A 238 -1.12 -13.60 5.07
C LEU A 238 -2.60 -13.28 4.88
N ALA A 239 -3.47 -13.76 5.77
CA ALA A 239 -4.91 -13.48 5.74
C ALA A 239 -5.22 -11.99 6.07
N GLU A 240 -4.47 -11.40 7.00
CA GLU A 240 -4.54 -9.95 7.25
C GLU A 240 -4.10 -9.15 6.02
N LEU A 241 -3.08 -9.63 5.31
CA LEU A 241 -2.60 -8.99 4.08
C LEU A 241 -3.63 -9.06 2.94
N ASP A 242 -4.31 -10.19 2.74
CA ASP A 242 -5.42 -10.26 1.78
C ASP A 242 -6.50 -9.22 2.11
N THR A 243 -6.83 -9.09 3.40
CA THR A 243 -7.79 -8.09 3.86
C THR A 243 -7.31 -6.67 3.60
N ALA A 244 -6.02 -6.37 3.83
CA ALA A 244 -5.43 -5.06 3.58
C ALA A 244 -5.38 -4.73 2.08
N ILE A 245 -5.05 -5.70 1.22
CA ILE A 245 -5.00 -5.54 -0.23
C ILE A 245 -6.40 -5.40 -0.83
N ALA A 246 -7.39 -6.16 -0.38
CA ALA A 246 -8.77 -5.99 -0.85
C ALA A 246 -9.36 -4.68 -0.31
N GLY A 247 -9.08 -4.35 0.95
CA GLY A 247 -9.52 -3.14 1.62
C GLY A 247 -11.05 -2.95 1.52
N PRO A 248 -11.53 -1.75 1.13
CA PRO A 248 -12.97 -1.51 1.03
C PRO A 248 -13.66 -2.28 -0.10
N LEU A 249 -12.91 -2.88 -1.03
CA LEU A 249 -13.46 -3.58 -2.19
C LEU A 249 -14.01 -4.97 -1.84
N ALA A 250 -13.61 -5.54 -0.71
CA ALA A 250 -14.13 -6.83 -0.24
C ALA A 250 -15.63 -6.81 0.07
N ARG A 251 -16.26 -5.62 0.16
CA ARG A 251 -17.65 -5.44 0.57
C ARG A 251 -18.55 -5.00 -0.60
N GLY A 252 -18.81 -5.92 -1.52
CA GLY A 252 -19.77 -5.68 -2.61
C GLY A 252 -19.32 -4.60 -3.59
N ALA A 253 -18.05 -4.62 -4.01
CA ALA A 253 -17.60 -3.76 -5.09
C ALA A 253 -18.12 -4.25 -6.43
N HIS A 254 -18.46 -3.32 -7.32
CA HIS A 254 -18.87 -3.61 -8.69
C HIS A 254 -17.91 -2.96 -9.68
N ALA A 255 -17.55 -3.69 -10.73
CA ALA A 255 -16.72 -3.17 -11.79
C ALA A 255 -17.51 -2.22 -12.70
N GLN A 256 -16.98 -1.02 -12.90
CA GLN A 256 -17.43 -0.06 -13.89
C GLN A 256 -16.31 0.23 -14.89
N TRP A 257 -16.67 0.95 -15.96
CA TRP A 257 -15.73 1.32 -17.02
C TRP A 257 -14.49 2.05 -16.50
N SER A 258 -14.66 3.01 -15.58
CA SER A 258 -13.61 3.90 -15.09
C SER A 258 -13.14 3.63 -13.66
N GLY A 259 -13.70 2.64 -12.97
CA GLY A 259 -13.30 2.27 -11.62
C GLY A 259 -14.13 1.14 -11.04
N LEU A 260 -13.85 0.79 -9.79
CA LEU A 260 -14.59 -0.15 -8.97
C LEU A 260 -15.39 0.66 -7.96
N VAL A 261 -16.71 0.46 -7.89
CA VAL A 261 -17.58 1.22 -7.00
C VAL A 261 -18.06 0.31 -5.88
N HIS A 262 -17.94 0.78 -4.63
CA HIS A 262 -18.38 0.07 -3.43
C HIS A 262 -19.25 1.01 -2.56
N PRO A 263 -19.97 0.52 -1.54
CA PRO A 263 -20.93 1.35 -0.80
C PRO A 263 -20.36 2.61 -0.13
N ALA A 264 -19.07 2.61 0.18
CA ALA A 264 -18.37 3.71 0.86
C ALA A 264 -17.57 4.61 -0.08
N GLY A 265 -17.58 4.36 -1.40
CA GLY A 265 -16.80 5.15 -2.36
C GLY A 265 -16.44 4.41 -3.64
N ALA A 266 -15.29 4.74 -4.21
CA ALA A 266 -14.78 4.11 -5.41
C ALA A 266 -13.26 3.91 -5.34
N ALA A 267 -12.77 2.89 -6.04
CA ALA A 267 -11.35 2.69 -6.29
C ALA A 267 -11.05 2.77 -7.79
N THR A 268 -10.01 3.52 -8.17
CA THR A 268 -9.57 3.60 -9.56
C THR A 268 -8.11 3.15 -9.67
N ASN A 269 -7.88 2.18 -10.57
CA ASN A 269 -6.56 1.66 -10.90
C ASN A 269 -5.99 2.38 -12.13
N TYR A 270 -4.71 2.74 -12.03
CA TYR A 270 -3.91 3.33 -13.07
C TYR A 270 -2.61 2.55 -13.24
N TRP A 271 -2.07 2.51 -14.45
CA TRP A 271 -0.69 2.08 -14.68
C TRP A 271 0.20 3.30 -14.91
N VAL A 272 1.45 3.20 -14.47
CA VAL A 272 2.45 4.26 -14.62
C VAL A 272 3.21 4.03 -15.92
N SER A 273 3.38 5.08 -16.74
CA SER A 273 4.17 4.93 -17.96
C SER A 273 5.59 4.41 -17.64
N PRO A 274 6.13 3.41 -18.36
CA PRO A 274 7.42 2.82 -18.02
C PRO A 274 8.55 3.83 -17.85
N GLN A 275 8.61 4.86 -18.72
CA GLN A 275 9.61 5.93 -18.62
C GLN A 275 9.46 6.81 -17.37
N ASP A 276 8.26 6.87 -16.80
CA ASP A 276 7.95 7.66 -15.61
C ASP A 276 8.17 6.86 -14.32
N ILE A 277 8.51 5.57 -14.38
CA ILE A 277 8.84 4.75 -13.20
C ILE A 277 10.22 5.19 -12.67
N THR A 278 10.23 6.18 -11.78
CA THR A 278 11.43 6.73 -11.14
C THR A 278 11.22 6.83 -9.63
N THR A 279 12.28 6.93 -8.84
CA THR A 279 12.15 7.10 -7.37
C THR A 279 11.32 8.31 -6.99
N GLU A 280 11.43 9.40 -7.74
CA GLU A 280 10.61 10.59 -7.51
C GLU A 280 9.14 10.33 -7.78
N THR A 281 8.80 9.68 -8.89
CA THR A 281 7.41 9.32 -9.18
C THR A 281 6.87 8.37 -8.11
N LEU A 282 7.66 7.37 -7.68
CA LEU A 282 7.25 6.42 -6.64
C LEU A 282 6.88 7.10 -5.31
N ASP A 283 7.59 8.18 -4.95
CA ASP A 283 7.26 9.01 -3.79
C ASP A 283 5.99 9.84 -4.02
N ARG A 284 5.91 10.52 -5.17
CA ARG A 284 4.77 11.38 -5.53
C ARG A 284 3.43 10.65 -5.62
N LEU A 285 3.42 9.35 -5.90
CA LEU A 285 2.20 8.53 -5.93
C LEU A 285 1.45 8.49 -4.58
N TRP A 286 2.09 8.89 -3.49
CA TRP A 286 1.46 8.98 -2.18
C TRP A 286 0.95 10.38 -1.83
N ALA A 287 1.16 11.36 -2.70
CA ALA A 287 0.73 12.74 -2.48
C ALA A 287 -0.79 12.96 -2.56
N PRO A 288 -1.55 12.34 -3.50
CA PRO A 288 -2.98 12.57 -3.61
C PRO A 288 -3.73 12.25 -2.30
N ASP A 289 -4.60 13.16 -1.86
CA ASP A 289 -5.43 12.96 -0.68
C ASP A 289 -6.52 11.93 -0.98
N THR A 290 -6.36 10.74 -0.42
CA THR A 290 -7.16 9.55 -0.70
C THR A 290 -7.42 8.79 0.59
N ASP A 291 -8.52 8.04 0.65
CA ASP A 291 -8.89 7.25 1.82
C ASP A 291 -7.93 6.08 2.03
N ALA A 292 -7.46 5.51 0.91
CA ALA A 292 -6.39 4.53 0.87
C ALA A 292 -5.66 4.57 -0.48
N THR A 293 -4.37 4.29 -0.45
CA THR A 293 -3.53 4.13 -1.65
C THR A 293 -2.86 2.76 -1.60
N MET A 294 -2.86 2.07 -2.74
CA MET A 294 -2.06 0.87 -2.95
C MET A 294 -1.15 1.05 -4.17
N THR A 295 0.11 0.73 -4.03
CA THR A 295 1.07 0.66 -5.15
C THR A 295 1.55 -0.77 -5.33
N SER A 296 1.73 -1.18 -6.58
CA SER A 296 2.28 -2.48 -6.96
C SER A 296 3.39 -2.28 -7.99
N ILE A 297 4.63 -2.53 -7.61
CA ILE A 297 5.78 -2.54 -8.53
C ILE A 297 6.02 -3.98 -8.96
N GLN A 298 5.83 -4.27 -10.24
CA GLN A 298 5.91 -5.62 -10.77
C GLN A 298 7.26 -5.88 -11.44
N LEU A 299 8.04 -6.81 -10.87
CA LEU A 299 9.32 -7.24 -11.41
C LEU A 299 9.13 -8.57 -12.14
N ARG A 300 9.45 -8.60 -13.43
CA ARG A 300 9.29 -9.79 -14.28
C ARG A 300 10.62 -10.12 -14.98
N PRO A 301 11.04 -11.40 -14.98
CA PRO A 301 12.25 -11.80 -15.68
C PRO A 301 12.07 -11.66 -17.20
N GLN A 302 13.11 -11.23 -17.90
CA GLN A 302 13.15 -11.16 -19.36
C GLN A 302 14.15 -12.17 -19.94
N ALA A 303 14.09 -12.37 -21.25
CA ALA A 303 15.12 -13.11 -21.97
C ALA A 303 16.49 -12.45 -21.75
N GLY A 304 17.54 -13.27 -21.63
CA GLY A 304 18.91 -12.77 -21.38
C GLY A 304 19.20 -12.38 -19.94
N GLY A 305 18.37 -12.77 -18.97
CA GLY A 305 18.64 -12.60 -17.53
C GLY A 305 18.44 -11.19 -16.99
N THR A 306 17.88 -10.28 -17.81
CA THR A 306 17.47 -8.95 -17.36
C THR A 306 16.11 -9.01 -16.66
N VAL A 307 15.80 -7.98 -15.88
CA VAL A 307 14.51 -7.85 -15.19
C VAL A 307 13.82 -6.60 -15.68
N SER A 308 12.53 -6.72 -15.96
CA SER A 308 11.68 -5.60 -16.32
C SER A 308 10.85 -5.14 -15.14
N VAL A 309 10.53 -3.85 -15.13
CA VAL A 309 9.70 -3.20 -14.13
C VAL A 309 8.46 -2.61 -14.80
N GLY A 310 7.30 -2.95 -14.25
CA GLY A 310 6.02 -2.30 -14.50
C GLY A 310 5.42 -1.81 -13.18
N MET A 311 4.38 -0.99 -13.27
CA MET A 311 3.77 -0.44 -12.07
C MET A 311 2.28 -0.16 -12.22
N LEU A 312 1.55 -0.44 -11.15
CA LEU A 312 0.15 -0.11 -10.94
C LEU A 312 -0.02 0.68 -9.64
N VAL A 313 -0.95 1.63 -9.65
CA VAL A 313 -1.42 2.33 -8.45
C VAL A 313 -2.95 2.29 -8.40
N ARG A 314 -3.49 2.15 -7.20
CA ARG A 314 -4.92 2.17 -6.92
C ARG A 314 -5.20 3.24 -5.86
N TYR A 315 -6.09 4.16 -6.19
CA TYR A 315 -6.58 5.17 -5.26
C TYR A 315 -8.01 4.85 -4.87
N CYS A 316 -8.29 4.83 -3.56
CA CYS A 316 -9.63 4.75 -3.01
C CYS A 316 -10.06 6.15 -2.55
N THR A 317 -11.22 6.59 -3.03
CA THR A 317 -11.78 7.91 -2.79
C THR A 317 -13.28 7.83 -2.58
N ALA A 318 -13.88 8.87 -1.98
CA ALA A 318 -15.33 8.94 -1.78
C ALA A 318 -16.17 8.83 -3.08
N GLY A 319 -15.58 9.08 -4.24
CA GLY A 319 -16.22 8.90 -5.55
C GLY A 319 -15.22 8.68 -6.67
N LEU A 320 -15.72 8.37 -7.87
CA LEU A 320 -14.86 8.12 -9.04
C LEU A 320 -14.08 9.39 -9.45
N LEU A 321 -12.79 9.20 -9.70
CA LEU A 321 -11.93 10.25 -10.23
C LEU A 321 -12.24 10.49 -11.71
N LYS A 322 -12.49 11.75 -12.07
CA LYS A 322 -12.76 12.15 -13.46
C LYS A 322 -11.49 12.15 -14.31
N GLU A 323 -10.37 12.48 -13.70
CA GLU A 323 -9.05 12.52 -14.32
C GLU A 323 -7.99 11.92 -13.39
N PRO A 324 -6.86 11.44 -13.92
CA PRO A 324 -5.77 10.94 -13.09
C PRO A 324 -5.21 12.06 -12.20
N PRO A 325 -4.97 11.80 -10.90
CA PRO A 325 -4.55 12.84 -9.96
C PRO A 325 -3.09 13.30 -10.17
N LEU A 326 -2.31 12.53 -10.93
CA LEU A 326 -0.91 12.82 -11.25
C LEU A 326 -0.65 12.59 -12.73
N ARG A 327 0.30 13.36 -13.28
CA ARG A 327 0.82 13.16 -14.64
C ARG A 327 1.57 11.83 -14.74
N GLY A 328 1.49 11.18 -15.90
CA GLY A 328 2.13 9.87 -16.14
C GLY A 328 1.27 8.67 -15.70
N LEU A 329 0.10 8.92 -15.09
CA LEU A 329 -0.89 7.91 -14.78
C LEU A 329 -1.85 7.69 -15.95
N ASN A 330 -2.01 6.43 -16.34
CA ASN A 330 -2.86 6.05 -17.44
C ASN A 330 -4.02 5.20 -16.91
N PRO A 331 -5.28 5.58 -17.18
CA PRO A 331 -6.43 4.86 -16.64
C PRO A 331 -6.50 3.45 -17.23
N LEU A 332 -6.88 2.45 -16.43
CA LEU A 332 -7.15 1.07 -16.88
C LEU A 332 -8.65 0.91 -17.23
N SER A 333 -9.16 1.78 -18.10
CA SER A 333 -10.58 1.79 -18.46
C SER A 333 -11.01 0.45 -19.09
N GLY A 334 -12.09 -0.14 -18.58
CA GLY A 334 -12.59 -1.45 -18.97
C GLY A 334 -11.84 -2.65 -18.36
N GLN A 335 -10.74 -2.41 -17.63
CA GLN A 335 -9.85 -3.45 -17.08
C GLN A 335 -9.68 -3.35 -15.56
N GLN A 336 -10.59 -2.65 -14.88
CA GLN A 336 -10.49 -2.36 -13.45
C GLN A 336 -10.57 -3.62 -12.57
N GLU A 337 -11.36 -4.61 -12.98
CA GLU A 337 -11.42 -5.92 -12.31
C GLU A 337 -10.12 -6.72 -12.50
N GLN A 338 -9.58 -6.76 -13.72
CA GLN A 338 -8.30 -7.39 -14.00
C GLN A 338 -7.15 -6.70 -13.25
N ALA A 339 -7.22 -5.38 -13.13
CA ALA A 339 -6.28 -4.58 -12.36
C ALA A 339 -6.34 -4.93 -10.87
N LEU A 340 -7.53 -5.15 -10.32
CA LEU A 340 -7.71 -5.66 -8.96
C LEU A 340 -7.10 -7.05 -8.79
N ARG A 341 -7.46 -8.01 -9.66
CA ARG A 341 -6.90 -9.38 -9.63
C ARG A 341 -5.36 -9.37 -9.71
N ALA A 342 -4.80 -8.48 -10.52
CA ALA A 342 -3.34 -8.33 -10.65
C ALA A 342 -2.63 -7.82 -9.38
N THR A 343 -3.38 -7.35 -8.38
CA THR A 343 -2.87 -6.95 -7.06
C THR A 343 -3.15 -7.97 -5.97
N LEU A 344 -4.04 -8.94 -6.21
CA LEU A 344 -4.33 -9.99 -5.25
C LEU A 344 -3.17 -10.99 -5.14
N LEU A 345 -3.11 -11.68 -4.01
CA LEU A 345 -2.07 -12.65 -3.70
C LEU A 345 -2.38 -14.03 -4.32
N GLU A 346 -2.60 -14.05 -5.62
CA GLU A 346 -2.75 -15.29 -6.39
C GLU A 346 -1.37 -15.89 -6.72
N PRO A 347 -1.18 -17.22 -6.63
CA PRO A 347 0.06 -17.88 -7.03
C PRO A 347 0.40 -17.71 -8.51
N ALA A 348 -0.64 -17.71 -9.35
CA ALA A 348 -0.52 -17.47 -10.77
C ALA A 348 0.02 -16.06 -11.05
N VAL A 349 0.78 -15.92 -12.13
CA VAL A 349 1.17 -14.59 -12.63
C VAL A 349 -0.09 -13.90 -13.16
N PRO A 350 -0.32 -12.61 -12.82
CA PRO A 350 -1.48 -11.87 -13.31
C PRO A 350 -1.64 -11.91 -14.83
N GLU A 351 -2.88 -12.10 -15.30
CA GLU A 351 -3.21 -12.06 -16.73
C GLU A 351 -3.01 -10.66 -17.33
N LEU A 352 -3.29 -9.61 -16.55
CA LEU A 352 -3.15 -8.22 -16.99
C LEU A 352 -1.68 -7.91 -17.30
N GLN A 353 -1.38 -7.72 -18.59
CA GLN A 353 -0.06 -7.35 -19.06
C GLN A 353 0.11 -5.84 -19.03
N LEU A 354 0.77 -5.34 -17.98
CA LEU A 354 1.13 -3.93 -17.89
C LEU A 354 2.31 -3.62 -18.83
N PRO A 355 2.41 -2.39 -19.35
CA PRO A 355 3.62 -1.93 -20.01
C PRO A 355 4.81 -1.94 -19.04
N HIS A 356 5.90 -2.57 -19.44
CA HIS A 356 7.13 -2.68 -18.66
C HIS A 356 8.31 -2.03 -19.40
N ARG A 357 9.35 -1.63 -18.65
CA ARG A 357 10.68 -1.34 -19.21
C ARG A 357 11.74 -2.22 -18.57
N ALA A 358 12.84 -2.47 -19.28
CA ALA A 358 14.00 -3.09 -18.67
C ALA A 358 14.54 -2.19 -17.54
N LEU A 359 14.87 -2.81 -16.41
CA LEU A 359 15.61 -2.16 -15.32
C LEU A 359 17.08 -2.13 -15.71
N SER A 360 17.65 -0.93 -15.86
CA SER A 360 19.00 -0.78 -16.38
C SER A 360 20.06 -1.25 -15.38
N THR A 361 21.17 -1.79 -15.89
CA THR A 361 22.28 -2.22 -15.03
C THR A 361 22.88 -1.01 -14.32
N GLY A 362 22.81 -1.00 -12.99
CA GLY A 362 23.33 0.11 -12.18
C GLY A 362 22.28 1.15 -11.78
N GLU A 363 21.05 1.06 -12.29
CA GLU A 363 19.95 1.92 -11.90
C GLU A 363 19.72 1.89 -10.38
N LYS A 364 19.57 3.07 -9.78
CA LYS A 364 19.32 3.24 -8.34
C LYS A 364 17.84 3.54 -8.08
N LEU A 365 16.96 2.71 -8.63
CA LEU A 365 15.53 2.80 -8.34
C LEU A 365 15.27 2.37 -6.88
N ARG A 366 14.61 3.26 -6.14
CA ARG A 366 14.23 3.10 -4.74
C ARG A 366 12.75 3.39 -4.56
N ALA A 367 12.06 2.55 -3.79
CA ALA A 367 10.65 2.68 -3.47
C ALA A 367 10.48 3.14 -2.00
N PRO A 368 9.51 4.02 -1.70
CA PRO A 368 9.27 4.44 -0.33
C PRO A 368 8.61 3.31 0.48
N ILE A 369 9.10 3.10 1.70
CA ILE A 369 8.57 2.07 2.63
C ILE A 369 8.27 2.69 4.00
N GLY A 370 7.46 2.01 4.79
CA GLY A 370 7.06 2.44 6.14
C GLY A 370 6.26 3.74 6.15
N ALA A 371 5.71 4.08 7.31
CA ALA A 371 5.09 5.38 7.55
C ALA A 371 6.15 6.48 7.69
N THR A 372 5.84 7.69 7.23
CA THR A 372 6.68 8.87 7.51
C THR A 372 6.47 9.38 8.94
N GLY A 373 5.33 9.01 9.55
CA GLY A 373 4.95 9.39 10.91
C GLY A 373 4.33 10.77 11.01
N ILE A 374 4.49 11.39 12.18
CA ILE A 374 3.90 12.70 12.47
C ILE A 374 4.94 13.80 12.33
N LEU A 375 4.51 14.99 11.92
CA LEU A 375 5.33 16.20 11.99
C LEU A 375 5.71 16.46 13.45
N ILE A 376 7.01 16.52 13.74
CA ILE A 376 7.52 16.87 15.08
C ILE A 376 7.91 18.34 15.14
N GLY A 377 8.47 18.87 14.05
CA GLY A 377 8.85 20.27 13.91
C GLY A 377 9.61 20.50 12.62
N THR A 378 10.49 21.50 12.59
CA THR A 378 11.30 21.81 11.42
C THR A 378 12.80 21.73 11.72
N THR A 379 13.57 21.39 10.69
CA THR A 379 15.04 21.36 10.76
C THR A 379 15.63 22.75 10.94
N ALA A 380 16.95 22.85 11.12
CA ALA A 380 17.65 24.13 11.12
C ALA A 380 17.47 24.93 9.81
N LYS A 381 17.15 24.25 8.70
CA LYS A 381 16.82 24.88 7.40
C LYS A 381 15.32 25.13 7.22
N HIS A 382 14.52 25.01 8.28
CA HIS A 382 13.06 25.14 8.26
C HIS A 382 12.30 24.11 7.40
N HIS A 383 12.95 23.02 7.00
CA HIS A 383 12.26 21.90 6.36
C HIS A 383 11.48 21.07 7.39
N PRO A 384 10.18 20.76 7.15
CA PRO A 384 9.40 19.91 8.04
C PRO A 384 10.04 18.53 8.24
N MET A 385 10.10 18.09 9.49
CA MET A 385 10.64 16.78 9.89
C MET A 385 9.52 15.94 10.51
N LEU A 386 9.27 14.78 9.90
CA LEU A 386 8.34 13.78 10.38
C LEU A 386 9.10 12.60 10.99
N VAL A 387 8.53 12.02 12.04
CA VAL A 387 9.07 10.83 12.69
C VAL A 387 7.94 9.86 13.03
N PRO A 388 8.04 8.58 12.64
CA PRO A 388 7.10 7.55 13.08
C PRO A 388 7.38 7.21 14.54
N LEU A 389 6.37 7.43 15.39
CA LEU A 389 6.47 7.13 16.82
C LEU A 389 6.20 5.66 17.14
N GLY A 390 5.52 4.93 16.25
CA GLY A 390 5.31 3.49 16.37
C GLY A 390 6.49 2.67 15.88
N ASN A 391 6.51 1.41 16.28
CA ASN A 391 7.45 0.44 15.74
C ASN A 391 7.10 0.16 14.27
N ALA A 392 8.13 -0.01 13.44
CA ALA A 392 7.94 -0.33 12.02
C ALA A 392 7.30 -1.71 11.83
N ARG A 393 7.58 -2.66 12.73
CA ARG A 393 6.96 -3.99 12.73
C ARG A 393 5.58 -3.93 13.38
N PRO A 394 4.50 -4.29 12.67
CA PRO A 394 3.16 -4.36 13.25
C PRO A 394 3.12 -5.29 14.48
N GLY A 395 2.36 -4.90 15.50
CA GLY A 395 2.21 -5.68 16.73
C GLY A 395 3.38 -5.57 17.72
N ARG A 396 4.47 -4.86 17.38
CA ARG A 396 5.49 -4.44 18.35
C ARG A 396 5.10 -3.11 18.99
N HIS A 397 5.55 -2.93 20.22
CA HIS A 397 5.28 -1.74 21.02
C HIS A 397 6.45 -0.77 20.91
N ALA A 398 6.15 0.51 20.95
CA ALA A 398 7.13 1.58 21.03
C ALA A 398 6.88 2.45 22.26
N SER A 399 7.96 2.83 22.92
CA SER A 399 7.97 3.70 24.08
C SER A 399 8.44 5.09 23.69
N VAL A 400 7.68 6.11 24.10
CA VAL A 400 7.98 7.51 23.83
C VAL A 400 7.97 8.28 25.14
N THR A 401 8.97 9.12 25.36
CA THR A 401 9.02 10.03 26.52
C THR A 401 9.10 11.46 26.05
N VAL A 402 8.34 12.35 26.71
CA VAL A 402 8.27 13.77 26.39
C VAL A 402 8.57 14.57 27.64
N ALA A 403 9.72 15.24 27.66
CA ALA A 403 10.10 16.22 28.66
C ALA A 403 9.78 17.62 28.12
N GLY A 404 8.59 18.13 28.41
CA GLY A 404 8.15 19.42 27.88
C GLY A 404 6.79 19.83 28.40
N GLU A 405 6.27 20.93 27.86
CA GLU A 405 4.96 21.45 28.25
C GLU A 405 3.81 20.57 27.71
N LEU A 406 2.61 20.72 28.29
CA LEU A 406 1.42 19.98 27.87
C LEU A 406 1.06 20.21 26.38
N ALA A 407 1.35 21.39 25.84
CA ALA A 407 1.10 21.72 24.44
C ALA A 407 1.84 20.79 23.46
N LEU A 408 3.04 20.33 23.82
CA LEU A 408 3.82 19.40 23.00
C LEU A 408 3.19 18.00 22.97
N LEU A 409 2.74 17.52 24.14
CA LEU A 409 1.99 16.25 24.24
C LEU A 409 0.65 16.33 23.50
N PHE A 410 -0.04 17.47 23.61
CA PHE A 410 -1.28 17.74 22.90
C PHE A 410 -1.08 17.64 21.39
N GLN A 411 -0.03 18.28 20.87
CA GLN A 411 0.30 18.24 19.45
C GLN A 411 0.60 16.82 18.98
N ILE A 412 1.41 16.06 19.73
CA ILE A 412 1.75 14.66 19.40
C ILE A 412 0.48 13.80 19.34
N ALA A 413 -0.36 13.86 20.36
CA ALA A 413 -1.60 13.11 20.44
C ALA A 413 -2.54 13.45 19.27
N ARG A 414 -2.75 14.75 19.00
CA ARG A 414 -3.63 15.23 17.93
C ARG A 414 -3.12 14.82 16.54
N ARG A 415 -1.82 14.94 16.28
CA ARG A 415 -1.21 14.53 15.00
C ARG A 415 -1.23 13.02 14.83
N ALA A 416 -0.98 12.25 15.89
CA ALA A 416 -1.05 10.78 15.84
C ALA A 416 -2.47 10.29 15.53
N ALA A 417 -3.49 10.93 16.12
CA ALA A 417 -4.87 10.64 15.79
C ALA A 417 -5.21 10.98 14.33
N ALA A 418 -4.70 12.11 13.83
CA ALA A 418 -4.85 12.51 12.43
C ALA A 418 -4.18 11.57 11.42
N THR A 419 -3.12 10.85 11.82
CA THR A 419 -2.45 9.87 10.95
C THR A 419 -3.09 8.48 10.99
N GLY A 420 -3.94 8.16 11.98
CA GLY A 420 -4.68 6.89 12.03
C GLY A 420 -4.76 6.22 13.40
N TYR A 421 -3.94 6.62 14.37
CA TYR A 421 -3.97 6.01 15.70
C TYR A 421 -5.29 6.29 16.43
N ARG A 422 -5.73 5.32 17.24
CA ARG A 422 -6.74 5.54 18.27
C ARG A 422 -6.04 5.98 19.55
N VAL A 423 -6.20 7.23 19.91
CA VAL A 423 -5.45 7.86 21.01
C VAL A 423 -6.29 7.87 22.28
N ALA A 424 -5.76 7.29 23.36
CA ALA A 424 -6.30 7.38 24.71
C ALA A 424 -5.37 8.23 25.56
N VAL A 425 -5.85 9.41 25.97
CA VAL A 425 -5.11 10.31 26.86
C VAL A 425 -5.53 10.02 28.29
N VAL A 426 -4.60 9.57 29.12
CA VAL A 426 -4.79 9.33 30.56
C VAL A 426 -4.46 10.61 31.29
N SER A 427 -5.51 11.32 31.74
CA SER A 427 -5.36 12.65 32.33
C SER A 427 -6.31 12.87 33.51
N SER A 428 -5.81 13.53 34.56
CA SER A 428 -6.61 14.12 35.63
C SER A 428 -7.12 15.54 35.29
N ARG A 429 -6.72 16.10 34.14
CA ARG A 429 -7.04 17.46 33.67
C ARG A 429 -7.76 17.43 32.31
N PRO A 430 -8.93 16.76 32.20
CA PRO A 430 -9.63 16.57 30.92
C PRO A 430 -10.07 17.87 30.26
N GLU A 431 -10.22 18.96 31.02
CA GLU A 431 -10.59 20.28 30.53
C GLU A 431 -9.64 20.84 29.48
N HIS A 432 -8.32 20.60 29.62
CA HIS A 432 -7.31 21.08 28.69
C HIS A 432 -7.32 20.36 27.34
N TRP A 433 -7.95 19.18 27.28
CA TRP A 433 -7.97 18.32 26.11
C TRP A 433 -9.25 18.45 25.27
N ARG A 434 -10.24 19.23 25.73
CA ARG A 434 -11.57 19.34 25.08
C ARG A 434 -11.50 19.67 23.59
N ALA A 435 -10.58 20.55 23.19
CA ALA A 435 -10.43 20.98 21.80
C ALA A 435 -9.87 19.89 20.87
N ALA A 436 -9.27 18.82 21.41
CA ALA A 436 -8.74 17.69 20.64
C ALA A 436 -9.67 16.48 20.61
N LEU A 437 -10.80 16.49 21.33
CA LEU A 437 -11.68 15.33 21.41
C LEU A 437 -12.29 14.99 20.04
N ALA A 438 -12.20 13.72 19.68
CA ALA A 438 -12.78 13.16 18.46
C ALA A 438 -12.99 11.64 18.64
N PRO A 439 -13.68 10.93 17.73
CA PRO A 439 -13.79 9.47 17.81
C PRO A 439 -12.43 8.77 17.95
N GLY A 440 -11.40 9.29 17.27
CA GLY A 440 -10.01 8.81 17.30
C GLY A 440 -9.13 9.36 18.42
N LEU A 441 -9.59 10.30 19.24
CA LEU A 441 -8.86 10.81 20.42
C LEU A 441 -9.81 11.02 21.59
N ARG A 442 -9.63 10.22 22.65
CA ARG A 442 -10.46 10.25 23.86
C ARG A 442 -9.60 10.48 25.09
N VAL A 443 -10.18 11.15 26.08
CA VAL A 443 -9.56 11.34 27.39
C VAL A 443 -10.23 10.41 28.39
N VAL A 444 -9.42 9.69 29.15
CA VAL A 444 -9.85 8.72 30.16
C VAL A 444 -9.10 8.97 31.46
N ARG A 445 -9.68 8.52 32.58
CA ARG A 445 -8.98 8.55 33.87
C ARG A 445 -8.01 7.39 34.01
N GLU A 446 -8.41 6.23 33.50
CA GLU A 446 -7.66 4.98 33.54
C GLU A 446 -7.92 4.21 32.25
N VAL A 447 -6.99 3.33 31.89
CA VAL A 447 -7.05 2.47 30.71
C VAL A 447 -7.12 1.03 31.21
N PRO A 448 -7.96 0.16 30.63
CA PRO A 448 -7.98 -1.25 31.01
C PRO A 448 -6.64 -1.91 30.75
N ASP A 449 -6.34 -2.98 31.51
CA ASP A 449 -5.10 -3.77 31.36
C ASP A 449 -4.99 -4.40 29.96
N GLU A 450 -6.13 -4.82 29.41
CA GLU A 450 -6.24 -5.37 28.06
C GLU A 450 -6.90 -4.36 27.11
N LEU A 451 -6.18 -4.03 26.04
CA LEU A 451 -6.65 -3.13 25.00
C LEU A 451 -7.28 -3.91 23.83
N PRO A 452 -8.26 -3.32 23.12
CA PRO A 452 -8.82 -3.91 21.90
C PRO A 452 -7.71 -4.21 20.87
N ASP A 453 -7.84 -5.34 20.17
CA ASP A 453 -6.89 -5.78 19.13
C ASP A 453 -5.43 -5.80 19.63
N ASN A 454 -5.24 -6.19 20.90
CA ASN A 454 -3.94 -6.21 21.59
C ASN A 454 -3.20 -4.85 21.52
N GLY A 455 -3.96 -3.76 21.44
CA GLY A 455 -3.44 -2.40 21.34
C GLY A 455 -2.73 -2.06 20.02
N ARG A 456 -2.83 -2.88 18.96
CA ARG A 456 -2.05 -2.76 17.71
C ARG A 456 -2.22 -1.43 16.96
N ALA A 457 -3.36 -0.75 17.12
CA ALA A 457 -3.64 0.57 16.55
C ALA A 457 -3.81 1.68 17.62
N MET A 458 -3.50 1.38 18.88
CA MET A 458 -3.72 2.27 20.02
C MET A 458 -2.45 3.04 20.38
N MET A 459 -2.61 4.34 20.67
CA MET A 459 -1.61 5.15 21.34
C MET A 459 -2.14 5.57 22.70
N VAL A 460 -1.39 5.30 23.76
CA VAL A 460 -1.74 5.71 25.13
C VAL A 460 -0.82 6.84 25.55
N VAL A 461 -1.39 7.98 25.95
CA VAL A 461 -0.64 9.18 26.33
C VAL A 461 -0.89 9.49 27.79
N TYR A 462 0.16 9.44 28.61
CA TYR A 462 0.12 9.85 30.01
C TYR A 462 0.66 11.28 30.13
N ASP A 463 -0.21 12.24 30.44
CA ASP A 463 0.13 13.67 30.48
C ASP A 463 0.59 14.17 31.87
N HIS A 464 0.80 13.25 32.81
CA HIS A 464 1.33 13.51 34.15
C HIS A 464 2.71 12.89 34.32
N THR A 465 3.63 13.68 34.86
CA THR A 465 4.96 13.22 35.25
C THR A 465 4.87 12.29 36.47
N GLY A 466 5.68 11.24 36.50
CA GLY A 466 5.71 10.31 37.65
C GLY A 466 4.67 9.19 37.58
N THR A 467 4.04 8.98 36.42
CA THR A 467 3.29 7.75 36.17
C THR A 467 4.24 6.54 36.25
N THR A 468 4.08 5.76 37.32
CA THR A 468 4.78 4.51 37.61
C THR A 468 3.76 3.38 37.72
N GLY A 469 3.93 2.32 36.93
CA GLY A 469 3.02 1.17 36.93
C GLY A 469 3.19 0.33 35.69
N ASN A 470 2.56 -0.84 35.68
CA ASN A 470 2.47 -1.66 34.47
C ASN A 470 1.51 -0.95 33.50
N HIS A 471 1.98 -0.63 32.31
CA HIS A 471 1.16 0.01 31.29
C HIS A 471 0.58 -1.06 30.37
N PRO A 472 -0.67 -0.89 29.89
CA PRO A 472 -1.23 -1.83 28.95
C PRO A 472 -0.41 -1.83 27.67
N THR A 473 -0.37 -3.00 27.05
CA THR A 473 0.36 -3.27 25.83
C THR A 473 -0.31 -2.52 24.65
N ALA A 474 0.24 -1.37 24.29
CA ALA A 474 -0.24 -0.50 23.21
C ALA A 474 0.82 -0.35 22.11
N ALA A 475 0.43 -0.06 20.87
CA ALA A 475 1.37 0.16 19.77
C ALA A 475 2.35 1.30 20.09
N VAL A 476 1.87 2.36 20.75
CA VAL A 476 2.71 3.44 21.27
C VAL A 476 2.29 3.84 22.68
N THR A 477 3.25 3.91 23.60
CA THR A 477 3.05 4.45 24.94
C THR A 477 3.86 5.74 25.10
N VAL A 478 3.17 6.87 25.23
CA VAL A 478 3.78 8.20 25.41
C VAL A 478 3.69 8.61 26.88
N ARG A 479 4.82 9.00 27.47
CA ARG A 479 4.88 9.41 28.88
C ARG A 479 5.49 10.81 29.05
N ALA A 480 4.79 11.68 29.77
CA ALA A 480 5.35 12.92 30.27
C ALA A 480 6.43 12.62 31.32
N VAL A 481 7.61 13.24 31.19
CA VAL A 481 8.72 13.10 32.15
C VAL A 481 9.27 14.48 32.51
N ASN A 482 10.00 14.56 33.62
CA ASN A 482 10.63 15.83 34.02
C ASN A 482 11.81 16.17 33.08
N PRO A 483 12.11 17.46 32.84
CA PRO A 483 13.33 17.87 32.15
C PRO A 483 14.59 17.26 32.77
N GLY A 484 15.58 16.91 31.95
CA GLY A 484 16.82 16.26 32.40
C GLY A 484 16.68 14.79 32.81
N THR A 485 15.50 14.18 32.65
CA THR A 485 15.29 12.76 32.96
C THR A 485 16.04 11.87 31.96
N ALA A 486 16.93 11.00 32.46
CA ALA A 486 17.52 9.95 31.63
C ALA A 486 16.41 9.01 31.11
N SER A 487 16.36 8.82 29.79
CA SER A 487 15.32 8.02 29.15
C SER A 487 15.92 6.89 28.32
N VAL A 488 15.43 5.68 28.54
CA VAL A 488 15.72 4.49 27.73
C VAL A 488 14.62 4.23 26.68
N ALA A 489 13.68 5.16 26.52
CA ALA A 489 12.60 5.04 25.55
C ALA A 489 13.14 5.04 24.12
N ASP A 490 12.40 4.38 23.22
CA ASP A 490 12.75 4.29 21.79
C ASP A 490 12.81 5.68 21.15
N VAL A 491 11.92 6.58 21.58
CA VAL A 491 11.94 8.00 21.24
C VAL A 491 11.89 8.85 22.51
N HIS A 492 12.80 9.80 22.62
CA HIS A 492 12.82 10.80 23.68
C HIS A 492 12.80 12.21 23.07
N LEU A 493 11.83 13.02 23.48
CA LEU A 493 11.69 14.41 23.06
C LEU A 493 11.84 15.32 24.27
N GLU A 494 12.81 16.23 24.23
CA GLU A 494 13.07 17.17 25.32
C GLU A 494 12.99 18.60 24.81
N GLN A 495 12.03 19.36 25.32
CA GLN A 495 11.84 20.76 25.02
C GLN A 495 12.85 21.59 25.82
N ASP A 496 13.76 22.26 25.13
CA ASP A 496 14.80 23.09 25.74
C ASP A 496 14.47 24.60 25.71
N SER A 497 13.49 25.01 24.90
CA SER A 497 12.93 26.37 24.92
C SER A 497 11.47 26.41 24.45
N ASN A 498 10.87 27.60 24.42
CA ASN A 498 9.51 27.79 23.90
C ASN A 498 9.38 27.49 22.39
N SER A 499 10.47 27.39 21.64
CA SER A 499 10.42 27.15 20.18
C SER A 499 11.39 26.07 19.72
N THR A 500 12.09 25.40 20.63
CA THR A 500 13.04 24.34 20.28
C THR A 500 12.85 23.10 21.15
N ALA A 501 13.11 21.96 20.54
CA ALA A 501 13.18 20.68 21.22
C ALA A 501 14.31 19.83 20.62
N VAL A 502 14.77 18.85 21.39
CA VAL A 502 15.73 17.84 20.95
C VAL A 502 15.02 16.51 20.92
N ILE A 503 14.98 15.90 19.72
CA ILE A 503 14.56 14.50 19.57
C ILE A 503 15.78 13.60 19.61
N ARG A 504 15.63 12.46 20.28
CA ARG A 504 16.63 11.40 20.36
C ARG A 504 15.97 10.05 20.16
N THR A 505 16.56 9.25 19.30
CA THR A 505 16.25 7.82 19.10
C THR A 505 17.53 7.01 19.27
N ALA A 506 17.46 5.69 19.07
CA ALA A 506 18.66 4.86 19.03
C ALA A 506 19.60 5.22 17.85
N GLU A 507 19.05 5.70 16.74
CA GLU A 507 19.81 5.96 15.51
C GLU A 507 20.29 7.40 15.38
N PHE A 508 19.58 8.37 15.96
CA PHE A 508 19.94 9.78 15.79
C PHE A 508 19.54 10.68 16.96
N ARG A 509 20.19 11.84 17.03
CA ARG A 509 19.83 12.95 17.91
C ARG A 509 19.81 14.24 17.08
N TYR A 510 18.73 15.01 17.18
CA TYR A 510 18.57 16.22 16.38
C TYR A 510 17.83 17.32 17.15
N ARG A 511 18.29 18.56 17.03
CA ARG A 511 17.61 19.74 17.57
C ARG A 511 16.72 20.34 16.50
N LEU A 512 15.44 20.51 16.80
CA LEU A 512 14.41 20.97 15.87
C LEU A 512 13.67 22.18 16.42
N HIS A 513 13.11 22.99 15.52
CA HIS A 513 12.21 24.07 15.88
C HIS A 513 10.79 23.52 15.99
N ILE A 514 10.15 23.73 17.14
CA ILE A 514 8.75 23.37 17.38
C ILE A 514 7.88 24.62 17.30
N ASP A 515 6.66 24.44 16.79
CA ASP A 515 5.59 25.42 16.90
C ASP A 515 4.38 24.73 17.54
N VAL A 516 4.11 25.11 18.78
CA VAL A 516 2.99 24.61 19.60
C VAL A 516 2.10 25.77 20.09
N GLN A 517 2.19 26.94 19.43
CA GLN A 517 1.50 28.15 19.89
C GLN A 517 -0.03 28.00 19.81
N SER A 518 -0.53 27.31 18.78
CA SER A 518 -1.96 26.98 18.67
C SER A 518 -2.44 26.17 19.86
N GLU A 519 -1.70 25.13 20.23
CA GLU A 519 -2.02 24.25 21.35
C GLU A 519 -1.95 24.99 22.69
N ARG A 520 -0.98 25.89 22.87
CA ARG A 520 -0.93 26.78 24.05
C ARG A 520 -2.18 27.65 24.16
N ASN A 521 -2.64 28.21 23.04
CA ASN A 521 -3.84 29.04 23.02
C ASN A 521 -5.09 28.22 23.37
N ASP A 522 -5.20 26.99 22.88
CA ASP A 522 -6.30 26.06 23.19
C ASP A 522 -6.33 25.73 24.69
N ILE A 523 -5.16 25.41 25.27
CA ILE A 523 -5.02 25.12 26.71
C ILE A 523 -5.36 26.35 27.56
N ALA A 524 -4.86 27.53 27.20
CA ALA A 524 -5.15 28.78 27.91
C ALA A 524 -6.62 29.19 27.81
N ALA A 525 -7.28 28.94 26.66
CA ALA A 525 -8.71 29.15 26.50
C ALA A 525 -9.53 28.22 27.39
N ALA A 526 -9.10 26.96 27.55
CA ALA A 526 -9.75 26.02 28.46
C ALA A 526 -9.63 26.44 29.93
N ALA A 527 -8.45 26.89 30.36
CA ALA A 527 -8.22 27.37 31.73
C ALA A 527 -9.11 28.58 32.08
N ARG A 528 -9.28 29.53 31.15
CA ARG A 528 -10.14 30.72 31.33
C ARG A 528 -11.63 30.44 31.40
N ARG A 529 -12.09 29.25 30.99
CA ARG A 529 -13.51 28.85 31.08
C ARG A 529 -13.82 28.09 32.37
N VAL A 530 -12.80 27.71 33.13
CA VAL A 530 -12.92 26.96 34.40
C VAL A 530 -12.73 27.88 35.61
N ALA A 531 -11.96 28.96 35.46
CA ALA A 531 -11.95 30.12 36.36
C ALA A 531 -13.18 31.00 36.13
#